data_AF-A0A495J7G7-F1
#
_entry.id   AF-A0A495J7G7-F1
#
_cell.length_a   1.000
_cell.length_b   1.000
_cell.length_c   1.000
_cell.angle_alpha   90.00
_cell.angle_beta   90.00
_cell.angle_gamma   90.00
#
_symmetry.space_group_name_H-M   'P 1'
#
loop_
_entity.id
_entity.type
_entity.pdbx_description
1 polymer ?
#
loop_
_entity_poly.entity_id
_entity_poly.type
_entity_poly.pdbx_seq_one_letter_code
_entity_poly.pdbx_strand_id
1 'polypeptide(L)'
;MESPEIVKHTWQQLVERLTTRFNSEGYQVVQFQHHDQVFGSCYIIWSNNQEALRLTWDGKECWFLLEETMLPISAQSPWQEIIVMPFDPDEHDALYAKTLIDDIMDSLE
;
A
#
# COMPACT_ATOMS: atom_id res chain seq x y z
N MET A 1 -12.07 -21.28 -1.83
CA MET A 1 -10.79 -20.88 -1.19
C MET A 1 -9.88 -20.38 -2.32
N GLU A 2 -10.22 -19.21 -2.88
CA GLU A 2 -9.59 -18.60 -4.07
C GLU A 2 -9.16 -17.14 -3.82
N SER A 3 -9.29 -16.67 -2.57
CA SER A 3 -8.98 -15.31 -2.11
C SER A 3 -7.50 -14.81 -2.25
N PRO A 4 -6.43 -15.65 -2.27
CA PRO A 4 -5.06 -15.14 -2.30
C PRO A 4 -4.64 -14.43 -3.59
N GLU A 5 -5.21 -14.83 -4.74
CA GLU A 5 -4.73 -14.34 -6.03
C GLU A 5 -5.21 -12.91 -6.31
N ILE A 6 -6.46 -12.58 -5.99
CA ILE A 6 -7.00 -11.25 -6.22
C ILE A 6 -6.27 -10.21 -5.35
N VAL A 7 -6.05 -10.49 -4.06
CA VAL A 7 -5.28 -9.61 -3.16
C VAL A 7 -3.89 -9.35 -3.72
N LYS A 8 -3.20 -10.41 -4.16
CA LYS A 8 -1.86 -10.29 -4.72
C LYS A 8 -1.84 -9.44 -5.99
N HIS A 9 -2.81 -9.63 -6.88
CA HIS A 9 -2.92 -8.82 -8.10
C HIS A 9 -3.25 -7.36 -7.79
N THR A 10 -4.16 -7.11 -6.85
CA THR A 10 -4.51 -5.77 -6.37
C THR A 10 -3.29 -5.07 -5.78
N TRP A 11 -2.56 -5.74 -4.89
CA TRP A 11 -1.32 -5.23 -4.30
C TRP A 11 -0.30 -4.88 -5.38
N GLN A 12 -0.05 -5.77 -6.34
CA GLN A 12 0.93 -5.55 -7.41
C GLN A 12 0.58 -4.33 -8.26
N GLN A 13 -0.69 -4.21 -8.69
CA GLN A 13 -1.14 -3.09 -9.50
C GLN A 13 -1.11 -1.76 -8.72
N LEU A 14 -1.51 -1.78 -7.45
CA LEU A 14 -1.47 -0.60 -6.59
C LEU A 14 -0.04 -0.12 -6.38
N VAL A 15 0.89 -1.04 -6.07
CA VAL A 15 2.31 -0.74 -5.92
C VAL A 15 2.90 -0.16 -7.21
N GLU A 16 2.58 -0.72 -8.37
CA GLU A 16 3.08 -0.23 -9.66
C GLU A 16 2.61 1.20 -9.95
N ARG A 17 1.31 1.49 -9.75
CA ARG A 17 0.73 2.82 -9.98
C ARG A 17 1.29 3.86 -9.00
N LEU A 18 1.33 3.54 -7.71
CA LEU A 18 1.88 4.42 -6.69
C LEU A 18 3.38 4.64 -6.89
N THR A 19 4.14 3.61 -7.24
CA THR A 19 5.57 3.75 -7.54
C THR A 19 5.79 4.67 -8.74
N THR A 20 5.00 4.52 -9.80
CA THR A 20 5.08 5.40 -10.98
C THR A 20 4.81 6.85 -10.60
N ARG A 21 3.75 7.10 -9.81
CA ARG A 21 3.40 8.43 -9.31
C ARG A 21 4.50 9.01 -8.43
N PHE A 22 4.86 8.34 -7.35
CA PHE A 22 5.82 8.86 -6.37
C PHE A 22 7.23 9.01 -6.96
N ASN A 23 7.63 8.17 -7.92
CA ASN A 23 8.88 8.38 -8.65
C ASN A 23 8.86 9.70 -9.44
N SER A 24 7.72 10.08 -10.03
CA SER A 24 7.58 11.36 -10.73
C SER A 24 7.64 12.57 -9.78
N GLU A 25 7.32 12.36 -8.50
CA GLU A 25 7.39 13.34 -7.41
C GLU A 25 8.75 13.33 -6.69
N GLY A 26 9.70 12.50 -7.14
CA GLY A 26 11.07 12.45 -6.62
C GLY A 26 11.29 11.50 -5.43
N TYR A 27 10.31 10.66 -5.11
CA TYR A 27 10.51 9.58 -4.15
C TYR A 27 11.22 8.38 -4.80
N GLN A 28 11.83 7.55 -3.95
CA GLN A 28 12.46 6.29 -4.35
C GLN A 28 12.07 5.20 -3.37
N VAL A 29 11.93 3.97 -3.85
CA VAL A 29 11.71 2.80 -2.98
C VAL A 29 12.95 2.60 -2.11
N VAL A 30 12.80 2.70 -0.79
CA VAL A 30 13.88 2.49 0.18
C VAL A 30 13.75 1.16 0.92
N GLN A 31 12.54 0.60 0.98
CA GLN A 31 12.29 -0.67 1.65
C GLN A 31 11.08 -1.38 1.07
N PHE A 32 11.16 -2.70 1.00
CA PHE A 32 10.06 -3.59 0.65
C PHE A 32 10.15 -4.84 1.52
N GLN A 33 9.04 -5.27 2.11
CA GLN A 33 8.99 -6.49 2.88
C GLN A 33 7.66 -7.22 2.70
N HIS A 34 7.75 -8.53 2.50
CA HIS A 34 6.60 -9.43 2.42
C HIS A 34 6.72 -10.46 3.53
N HIS A 35 5.63 -10.68 4.27
CA HIS A 35 5.54 -11.59 5.40
C HIS A 35 4.51 -12.68 5.14
N ASP A 36 4.91 -13.71 4.38
CA ASP A 36 4.05 -14.86 4.08
C ASP A 36 3.46 -15.52 5.34
N GLN A 37 4.19 -15.47 6.46
CA GLN A 37 3.80 -16.09 7.73
C GLN A 37 2.78 -15.27 8.54
N VAL A 38 2.49 -14.04 8.13
CA VAL A 38 1.58 -13.11 8.83
C VAL A 38 0.42 -12.80 7.90
N PHE A 39 -0.36 -13.82 7.53
CA PHE A 39 -1.53 -13.67 6.65
C PHE A 39 -1.23 -13.00 5.28
N GLY A 40 0.03 -13.07 4.82
CA GLY A 40 0.48 -12.44 3.58
C GLY A 40 0.64 -10.92 3.66
N SER A 41 0.69 -10.34 4.88
CA SER A 41 0.91 -8.90 5.04
C SER A 41 2.21 -8.45 4.37
N CYS A 42 2.18 -7.30 3.72
CA CYS A 42 3.34 -6.68 3.09
C CYS A 42 3.33 -5.18 3.28
N TYR A 43 4.52 -4.58 3.16
CA TYR A 43 4.61 -3.15 3.01
C TYR A 43 5.74 -2.75 2.06
N ILE A 44 5.61 -1.54 1.53
CA ILE A 44 6.62 -0.85 0.73
C ILE A 44 6.77 0.57 1.26
N ILE A 45 8.01 1.06 1.30
CA ILE A 45 8.32 2.43 1.72
C ILE A 45 9.00 3.15 0.57
N TRP A 46 8.45 4.31 0.21
CA TRP A 46 9.07 5.30 -0.65
C TRP A 46 9.57 6.47 0.19
N SER A 47 10.69 7.10 -0.19
CA SER A 47 11.24 8.27 0.49
C SER A 47 11.80 9.26 -0.50
N ASN A 48 11.63 10.55 -0.22
CA ASN A 48 12.35 11.64 -0.88
C ASN A 48 13.31 12.31 0.14
N ASN A 49 13.71 13.57 -0.08
CA ASN A 49 14.61 14.28 0.84
C ASN A 49 13.92 14.90 2.07
N GLN A 50 12.59 14.85 2.15
CA GLN A 50 11.78 15.52 3.18
C GLN A 50 11.00 14.51 4.04
N GLU A 51 10.39 13.52 3.39
CA GLU A 51 9.46 12.59 4.04
C GLU A 51 9.50 11.20 3.41
N ALA A 52 8.78 10.27 4.03
CA ALA A 52 8.60 8.92 3.57
C ALA A 52 7.12 8.52 3.59
N LEU A 53 6.73 7.72 2.60
CA LEU A 53 5.41 7.16 2.42
C LEU A 53 5.49 5.65 2.59
N ARG A 54 4.53 5.06 3.29
CA ARG A 54 4.41 3.61 3.47
C ARG A 54 3.04 3.15 3.01
N LEU A 55 3.02 2.22 2.06
CA LEU A 55 1.83 1.42 1.78
C LEU A 55 1.95 0.08 2.50
N THR A 56 0.92 -0.29 3.23
CA THR A 56 0.79 -1.56 3.93
C THR A 56 -0.46 -2.30 3.45
N TRP A 57 -0.32 -3.57 3.12
CA TRP A 57 -1.40 -4.54 3.13
C TRP A 57 -1.31 -5.31 4.44
N ASP A 58 -2.36 -5.24 5.26
CA ASP A 58 -2.47 -6.09 6.44
C ASP A 58 -3.54 -7.15 6.18
N GLY A 59 -3.06 -8.37 5.93
CA GLY A 59 -3.88 -9.52 5.61
C GLY A 59 -4.62 -10.12 6.80
N LYS A 60 -4.36 -9.66 8.03
CA LYS A 60 -5.10 -10.10 9.21
C LYS A 60 -6.43 -9.35 9.31
N GLU A 61 -6.39 -8.03 9.17
CA GLU A 61 -7.57 -7.17 9.27
C GLU A 61 -8.18 -6.82 7.90
N CYS A 62 -7.53 -7.25 6.79
CA CYS A 62 -7.94 -7.07 5.41
C CYS A 62 -8.14 -5.60 5.00
N TRP A 63 -7.06 -4.84 5.05
CA TRP A 63 -7.05 -3.41 4.73
C TRP A 63 -5.73 -2.97 4.07
N PHE A 64 -5.87 -2.01 3.16
CA PHE A 64 -4.75 -1.22 2.63
C PHE A 64 -4.64 0.07 3.42
N LEU A 65 -3.42 0.42 3.78
CA LEU A 65 -3.10 1.60 4.58
C LEU A 65 -1.95 2.35 3.91
N LEU A 66 -2.17 3.62 3.59
CA LEU A 66 -1.12 4.54 3.12
C LEU A 66 -0.86 5.58 4.21
N GLU A 67 0.39 5.72 4.60
CA GLU A 67 0.83 6.61 5.68
C GLU A 67 2.03 7.45 5.27
N GLU A 68 2.21 8.59 5.92
CA GLU A 68 3.40 9.46 5.78
C GLU A 68 4.14 9.64 7.11
N THR A 69 5.44 9.94 7.00
CA THR A 69 6.26 10.38 8.14
C THR A 69 7.39 11.29 7.68
N MET A 70 7.84 12.20 8.55
CA MET A 70 8.97 13.07 8.27
C MET A 70 10.31 12.34 8.42
N LEU A 71 11.30 12.73 7.63
CA LEU A 71 12.67 12.24 7.79
C LEU A 71 13.39 12.88 9.00
N PRO A 72 14.34 12.15 9.64
CA PRO A 72 14.75 10.78 9.34
C PRO A 72 13.77 9.72 9.89
N ILE A 73 13.60 8.61 9.16
CA ILE A 73 12.83 7.45 9.64
C ILE A 73 13.58 6.80 10.81
N SER A 74 12.88 6.60 11.92
CA SER A 74 13.32 5.86 13.08
C SER A 74 12.24 4.86 13.48
N ALA A 75 12.57 3.87 14.32
CA ALA A 75 11.61 2.91 14.84
C ALA A 75 10.47 3.56 15.66
N GLN A 76 10.66 4.81 16.10
CA GLN A 76 9.69 5.58 16.89
C GLN A 76 9.03 6.70 16.07
N SER A 77 9.34 6.81 14.77
CA SER A 77 8.75 7.84 13.93
C SER A 77 7.23 7.63 13.86
N PRO A 78 6.45 8.67 14.19
CA PRO A 78 5.00 8.59 14.06
C PRO A 78 4.64 8.54 12.58
N TRP A 79 3.78 7.60 12.21
CA TRP A 79 3.19 7.53 10.88
C TRP A 79 1.80 8.14 10.97
N GLN A 80 1.50 9.07 10.05
CA GLN A 80 0.19 9.68 9.93
C GLN A 80 -0.57 8.98 8.81
N GLU A 81 -1.79 8.55 9.11
CA GLU A 81 -2.66 7.91 8.13
C GLU A 81 -3.11 8.92 7.07
N ILE A 82 -2.92 8.58 5.80
CA ILE A 82 -3.42 9.33 4.65
C ILE A 82 -4.69 8.65 4.12
N ILE A 83 -4.61 7.34 3.90
CA ILE A 83 -5.71 6.52 3.36
C ILE A 83 -5.80 5.22 4.14
N VAL A 84 -7.02 4.86 4.50
CA VAL A 84 -7.37 3.56 5.08
C VAL A 84 -8.50 2.98 4.26
N MET A 85 -8.25 1.87 3.56
CA MET A 85 -9.20 1.27 2.64
C MET A 85 -9.42 -0.20 2.98
N PRO A 86 -10.62 -0.61 3.41
CA PRO A 86 -10.92 -2.02 3.64
C PRO A 86 -10.92 -2.79 2.32
N PHE A 87 -10.45 -4.04 2.37
CA PHE A 87 -10.53 -4.99 1.27
C PHE A 87 -11.43 -6.15 1.71
N ASP A 88 -12.46 -6.45 0.93
CA ASP A 88 -13.28 -7.64 1.16
C ASP A 88 -12.62 -8.84 0.45
N PRO A 89 -12.06 -9.81 1.21
CA PRO A 89 -11.40 -10.97 0.63
C PRO A 89 -12.39 -11.97 0.00
N ASP A 90 -13.69 -11.86 0.28
CA ASP A 90 -14.74 -12.70 -0.30
C ASP A 90 -15.24 -12.13 -1.64
N GLU A 91 -14.94 -10.86 -1.95
CA GLU A 91 -15.17 -10.25 -3.25
C GLU A 91 -14.04 -10.65 -4.22
N HIS A 92 -14.40 -11.46 -5.21
CA HIS A 92 -13.46 -12.00 -6.21
C HIS A 92 -13.58 -11.33 -7.59
N ASP A 93 -14.32 -10.21 -7.68
CA ASP A 93 -14.50 -9.49 -8.93
C ASP A 93 -13.28 -8.60 -9.24
N ALA A 94 -12.73 -8.73 -10.45
CA ALA A 94 -11.68 -7.83 -10.95
C ALA A 94 -12.14 -6.36 -10.99
N LEU A 95 -13.44 -6.11 -11.16
CA LEU A 95 -14.02 -4.77 -11.09
C LEU A 95 -13.92 -4.19 -9.68
N TYR A 96 -14.11 -5.00 -8.63
CA TYR A 96 -13.93 -4.57 -7.25
C TYR A 96 -12.49 -4.14 -6.99
N ALA A 97 -11.52 -5.00 -7.36
CA ALA A 97 -10.10 -4.69 -7.23
C ALA A 97 -9.71 -3.41 -7.98
N LYS A 98 -10.20 -3.24 -9.22
CA LYS A 98 -9.97 -2.03 -10.01
C LYS A 98 -10.54 -0.79 -9.33
N THR A 99 -11.78 -0.85 -8.88
CA THR A 99 -12.48 0.28 -8.23
C THR A 99 -11.72 0.72 -6.98
N LEU A 100 -11.28 -0.23 -6.16
CA LEU A 100 -10.49 0.06 -4.97
C LEU A 100 -9.16 0.76 -5.30
N ILE A 101 -8.46 0.32 -6.36
CA ILE A 101 -7.22 0.96 -6.80
C ILE A 101 -7.52 2.38 -7.30
N ASP A 102 -8.56 2.55 -8.11
CA ASP A 102 -8.95 3.87 -8.63
C ASP A 102 -9.32 4.81 -7.47
N ASP A 103 -10.11 4.36 -6.49
CA ASP A 103 -10.49 5.13 -5.31
C ASP A 103 -9.27 5.58 -4.47
N ILE A 104 -8.28 4.70 -4.27
CA ILE A 104 -7.04 5.07 -3.56
C ILE A 104 -6.24 6.11 -4.36
N MET A 105 -6.15 5.95 -5.68
CA MET A 105 -5.38 6.86 -6.53
C MET A 105 -6.05 8.24 -6.65
N ASP A 106 -7.37 8.27 -6.78
CA ASP A 106 -8.19 9.49 -6.86
C ASP A 106 -8.16 10.26 -5.53
N SER A 107 -8.08 9.56 -4.40
CA SER A 107 -7.94 10.18 -3.06
C SER A 107 -6.63 10.94 -2.87
N LEU A 108 -5.66 10.76 -3.77
CA LEU A 108 -4.36 11.44 -3.74
C LEU A 108 -4.27 12.63 -4.70
N GLU A 109 -5.27 12.86 -5.57
CA GLU A 109 -5.32 14.04 -6.46
C GLU A 109 -5.79 15.32 -5.74
#